data_AF-A0A8D9DX99-F1
#
_entry.id   AF-A0A8D9DX99-F1
#
_cell.length_a   1.000
_cell.length_b   1.000
_cell.length_c   1.000
_cell.angle_alpha   90.00
_cell.angle_beta   90.00
_cell.angle_gamma   90.00
#
_symmetry.space_group_name_H-M   'P 1'
#
loop_
_entity.id
_entity.type
_entity.pdbx_description
1 polymer ?
#
loop_
_entity_poly.entity_id
_entity_poly.type
_entity_poly.pdbx_seq_one_letter_code
_entity_poly.pdbx_strand_id
1 'polypeptide(L)'
;MLVEYKRKIIIKLRSVLFEESSLQRKQKENPYDVEFLEPMHHHDMSPDKLLCELRDEMKGQIKLLRREDVGDADIGRVMDDTRPLFERGEHYEKCAIVSNAGALRYSYLGAEIDKHDLVLRFNHAPTVDHEVDVGSKTTIRILNSQVASKPEFDFTTSSLYKNVKILIWDPMPFRETIKYWLQNPEHNFFRSFIKYKVQHPNSTVVIVNPEELWKLWLYLQQHTYSKLRLNPPSSGFLGLALLLPHCSTVNMFEFIPSHRMTSTCHYFSPLIDPTCTTGVWHPLAAEKLLMLSLNTASDETVFNKGYVTINGYSKLNC
;
A
#
# COMPACT_ATOMS: atom_id res chain seq x y z
N MET A 1 -20.85 15.33 -17.00
CA MET A 1 -19.41 15.07 -17.22
C MET A 1 -18.80 14.15 -16.15
N LEU A 2 -18.85 14.50 -14.84
CA LEU A 2 -18.25 13.67 -13.77
C LEU A 2 -18.85 12.27 -13.62
N VAL A 3 -20.19 12.14 -13.68
CA VAL A 3 -20.88 10.84 -13.61
C VAL A 3 -20.44 9.90 -14.75
N GLU A 4 -20.23 10.46 -15.94
CA GLU A 4 -19.77 9.69 -17.10
C GLU A 4 -18.31 9.28 -16.94
N TYR A 5 -17.46 10.16 -16.40
CA TYR A 5 -16.06 9.84 -16.10
C TYR A 5 -15.94 8.72 -15.07
N LYS A 6 -16.67 8.83 -13.95
CA LYS A 6 -16.77 7.77 -12.93
C LYS A 6 -17.16 6.43 -13.55
N ARG A 7 -18.21 6.44 -14.39
CA ARG A 7 -18.68 5.23 -15.08
C ARG A 7 -17.59 4.63 -15.98
N LYS A 8 -16.86 5.46 -16.73
CA LYS A 8 -15.73 5.04 -17.58
C LYS A 8 -14.61 4.39 -16.76
N ILE A 9 -14.23 4.99 -15.62
CA ILE A 9 -13.22 4.42 -14.71
C ILE A 9 -13.68 3.06 -14.17
N ILE A 10 -14.90 2.96 -13.64
CA ILE A 10 -15.44 1.70 -13.10
C ILE A 10 -15.49 0.60 -14.16
N ILE A 11 -15.94 0.93 -15.39
CA ILE A 11 -15.96 -0.02 -16.51
C ILE A 11 -14.54 -0.49 -16.83
N LYS A 12 -13.57 0.44 -16.90
CA LYS A 12 -12.17 0.10 -17.20
C LYS A 12 -11.57 -0.82 -16.14
N LEU A 13 -11.78 -0.54 -14.85
CA LEU A 13 -11.30 -1.38 -13.74
C LEU A 13 -11.94 -2.79 -13.79
N ARG A 14 -13.25 -2.87 -14.03
CA ARG A 14 -13.94 -4.17 -14.17
C ARG A 14 -13.45 -4.97 -15.38
N SER A 15 -13.16 -4.31 -16.50
CA SER A 15 -12.58 -4.96 -17.69
C SER A 15 -11.21 -5.59 -17.37
N VAL A 16 -10.33 -4.82 -16.74
CA VAL A 16 -8.98 -5.30 -16.36
C VAL A 16 -9.08 -6.48 -15.41
N LEU A 17 -9.93 -6.37 -14.37
CA LEU A 17 -10.17 -7.45 -13.43
C LEU A 17 -10.71 -8.72 -14.12
N PHE A 18 -11.63 -8.58 -15.07
CA PHE A 18 -12.15 -9.71 -15.84
C PHE A 18 -11.06 -10.36 -16.71
N GLU A 19 -10.24 -9.57 -17.40
CA GLU A 19 -9.12 -10.05 -18.22
C GLU A 19 -8.07 -10.81 -17.38
N GLU A 20 -7.72 -10.28 -16.21
CA GLU A 20 -6.81 -10.92 -15.24
C GLU A 20 -7.39 -12.22 -14.66
N SER A 21 -8.72 -12.32 -14.56
CA SER A 21 -9.39 -13.50 -14.03
C SER A 21 -9.40 -14.71 -14.97
N SER A 22 -8.98 -14.53 -16.23
CA SER A 22 -8.99 -15.60 -17.24
C SER A 22 -8.10 -16.79 -16.86
N LEU A 23 -8.67 -18.00 -16.91
CA LEU A 23 -8.02 -19.25 -16.48
C LEU A 23 -6.69 -19.54 -17.21
N GLN A 24 -6.58 -19.15 -18.49
CA GLN A 24 -5.37 -19.34 -19.29
C GLN A 24 -4.17 -18.51 -18.80
N ARG A 25 -4.41 -17.31 -18.24
CA ARG A 25 -3.34 -16.48 -17.65
C ARG A 25 -2.91 -17.03 -16.29
N LYS A 26 -3.88 -17.42 -15.47
CA LYS A 26 -3.65 -17.90 -14.09
C LYS A 26 -2.85 -19.20 -14.01
N GLN A 27 -3.11 -20.16 -14.89
CA GLN A 27 -2.35 -21.42 -14.90
C GLN A 27 -0.88 -21.22 -15.33
N LYS A 28 -0.57 -20.14 -16.05
CA LYS A 28 0.80 -19.80 -16.44
C LYS A 28 1.53 -18.93 -15.41
N GLU A 29 0.81 -18.21 -14.56
CA GLU A 29 1.36 -17.19 -13.65
C GLU A 29 0.82 -17.39 -12.22
N ASN A 30 1.34 -18.39 -11.50
CA ASN A 30 1.16 -18.57 -10.05
C ASN A 30 2.52 -18.57 -9.33
N PRO A 31 3.23 -17.43 -9.28
CA PRO A 31 4.61 -17.38 -8.79
C PRO A 31 4.74 -17.62 -7.27
N TYR A 32 3.63 -17.64 -6.53
CA TYR A 32 3.60 -17.81 -5.08
C TYR A 32 2.78 -19.02 -4.64
N ASP A 33 2.48 -19.97 -5.53
CA ASP A 33 1.75 -21.20 -5.18
C ASP A 33 0.42 -20.95 -4.43
N VAL A 34 -0.30 -19.90 -4.82
CA VAL A 34 -1.58 -19.51 -4.19
C VAL A 34 -2.63 -20.58 -4.47
N GLU A 35 -3.11 -21.23 -3.41
CA GLU A 35 -4.27 -22.13 -3.48
C GLU A 35 -5.55 -21.30 -3.52
N PHE A 36 -6.33 -21.49 -4.58
CA PHE A 36 -7.52 -20.70 -4.81
C PHE A 36 -8.64 -21.02 -3.81
N LEU A 37 -9.27 -19.98 -3.28
CA LEU A 37 -10.55 -20.06 -2.57
C LEU A 37 -11.65 -19.48 -3.48
N GLU A 38 -12.77 -20.20 -3.61
CA GLU A 38 -13.93 -19.67 -4.34
C GLU A 38 -14.37 -18.32 -3.74
N PRO A 39 -14.72 -17.31 -4.58
CA PRO A 39 -15.09 -16.01 -4.07
C PRO A 39 -16.34 -16.15 -3.22
N MET A 40 -16.33 -15.62 -1.99
CA MET A 40 -17.53 -15.59 -1.18
C MET A 40 -18.49 -14.54 -1.75
N HIS A 41 -19.71 -14.94 -2.08
CA HIS A 41 -20.73 -14.05 -2.63
C HIS A 41 -21.34 -13.17 -1.52
N HIS A 42 -20.58 -12.21 -1.00
CA HIS A 42 -21.14 -11.18 -0.12
C HIS A 42 -21.62 -9.98 -0.94
N HIS A 43 -22.94 -9.78 -0.93
CA HIS A 43 -23.65 -8.71 -1.62
C HIS A 43 -23.49 -7.35 -0.91
N ASP A 44 -23.45 -6.27 -1.71
CA ASP A 44 -23.65 -4.85 -1.36
C ASP A 44 -23.53 -4.52 0.14
N MET A 45 -22.31 -4.63 0.67
CA MET A 45 -22.00 -4.24 2.03
C MET A 45 -21.80 -2.73 2.13
N SER A 46 -22.21 -2.15 3.27
CA SER A 46 -21.88 -0.76 3.56
C SER A 46 -20.37 -0.58 3.72
N PRO A 47 -19.83 0.64 3.48
CA PRO A 47 -18.43 0.97 3.73
C PRO A 47 -17.98 0.58 5.15
N ASP A 48 -18.80 0.87 6.15
CA ASP A 48 -18.49 0.56 7.55
C ASP A 48 -18.36 -0.94 7.78
N LYS A 49 -19.27 -1.76 7.22
CA LYS A 49 -19.22 -3.21 7.39
C LYS A 49 -17.98 -3.80 6.72
N LEU A 50 -17.60 -3.32 5.53
CA LEU A 50 -16.37 -3.71 4.87
C LEU A 50 -15.15 -3.40 5.75
N LEU A 51 -15.09 -2.20 6.33
CA LEU A 51 -13.98 -1.81 7.20
C LEU A 51 -13.94 -2.60 8.51
N CYS A 52 -15.10 -2.95 9.09
CA CYS A 52 -15.20 -3.82 10.26
C CYS A 52 -14.65 -5.23 9.96
N GLU A 53 -15.02 -5.82 8.83
CA GLU A 53 -14.49 -7.13 8.42
C GLU A 53 -12.98 -7.06 8.15
N LEU A 54 -12.48 -5.96 7.55
CA LEU A 54 -11.04 -5.74 7.38
C LEU A 54 -10.33 -5.63 8.73
N ARG A 55 -10.92 -4.91 9.70
CA ARG A 55 -10.38 -4.78 11.06
C ARG A 55 -10.26 -6.15 11.70
N ASP A 56 -11.28 -6.99 11.57
CA ASP A 56 -11.32 -8.31 12.21
C ASP A 56 -10.32 -9.28 11.56
N GLU A 57 -10.20 -9.30 10.22
CA GLU A 57 -9.19 -10.08 9.49
C GLU A 57 -7.76 -9.68 9.90
N MET A 58 -7.52 -8.38 10.02
CA MET A 58 -6.24 -7.83 10.44
C MET A 58 -6.05 -7.83 11.97
N LYS A 59 -7.00 -8.39 12.75
CA LYS A 59 -6.98 -8.38 14.23
C LYS A 59 -6.70 -6.99 14.83
N GLY A 60 -7.23 -5.96 14.17
CA GLY A 60 -7.13 -4.56 14.54
C GLY A 60 -5.92 -3.81 13.97
N GLN A 61 -4.84 -4.47 13.52
CA GLN A 61 -3.66 -3.80 12.95
C GLN A 61 -2.71 -4.77 12.22
N ILE A 62 -1.91 -4.25 11.29
CA ILE A 62 -0.85 -5.01 10.61
C ILE A 62 0.15 -5.56 11.63
N LYS A 63 0.39 -6.87 11.60
CA LYS A 63 1.48 -7.49 12.40
C LYS A 63 2.85 -7.18 11.78
N LEU A 64 3.74 -6.65 12.62
CA LEU A 64 5.16 -6.49 12.28
C LEU A 64 5.95 -7.73 12.72
N LEU A 65 7.01 -8.03 11.98
CA LEU A 65 7.97 -9.07 12.32
C LEU A 65 8.75 -8.65 13.58
N ARG A 66 8.92 -9.58 14.51
CA ARG A 66 9.62 -9.35 15.77
C ARG A 66 10.86 -10.23 15.87
N ARG A 67 11.73 -9.93 16.83
CA ARG A 67 12.96 -10.71 17.06
C ARG A 67 12.67 -12.19 17.23
N GLU A 68 11.63 -12.53 18.00
CA GLU A 68 11.23 -13.91 18.27
C GLU A 68 10.81 -14.68 17.00
N ASP A 69 10.39 -13.99 15.95
CA ASP A 69 9.97 -14.61 14.69
C ASP A 69 11.17 -14.99 13.81
N VAL A 70 12.34 -14.34 13.98
CA VAL A 70 13.45 -14.41 13.00
C VAL A 70 14.47 -15.50 13.32
N GLY A 71 14.79 -15.72 14.59
CA GLY A 71 15.79 -16.72 15.02
C GLY A 71 17.25 -16.46 14.59
N ASP A 72 17.50 -15.62 13.58
CA ASP A 72 18.82 -15.14 13.18
C ASP A 72 19.35 -14.11 14.20
N ALA A 73 20.57 -14.34 14.70
CA ALA A 73 21.14 -13.53 15.77
C ALA A 73 21.51 -12.10 15.33
N ASP A 74 21.90 -11.90 14.07
CA ASP A 74 22.34 -10.59 13.58
C ASP A 74 21.14 -9.73 13.20
N ILE A 75 20.13 -10.31 12.52
CA ILE A 75 18.86 -9.62 12.27
C ILE A 75 18.15 -9.34 13.59
N GLY A 76 18.07 -10.33 14.48
CA GLY A 76 17.41 -10.18 15.77
C GLY A 76 18.02 -9.08 16.64
N ARG A 77 19.35 -8.93 16.62
CA ARG A 77 20.06 -7.88 17.38
C ARG A 77 19.64 -6.47 16.97
N VAL A 78 19.50 -6.20 15.67
CA VAL A 78 19.11 -4.86 15.20
C VAL A 78 17.60 -4.59 15.33
N MET A 79 16.78 -5.64 15.53
CA MET A 79 15.34 -5.51 15.75
C MET A 79 14.99 -5.10 17.19
N ASP A 80 15.75 -5.55 18.20
CA ASP A 80 15.52 -5.17 19.61
C ASP A 80 15.58 -3.64 19.83
N ASP A 81 16.49 -2.97 19.13
CA ASP A 81 16.71 -1.54 19.23
C ASP A 81 15.72 -0.71 18.40
N THR A 82 14.67 -1.33 17.86
CA THR A 82 13.72 -0.67 16.96
C THR A 82 12.57 -0.08 17.75
N ARG A 83 12.43 1.26 17.66
CA ARG A 83 11.27 1.97 18.18
C ARG A 83 10.00 1.49 17.46
N PRO A 84 8.83 1.47 18.14
CA PRO A 84 7.59 1.10 17.50
C PRO A 84 7.27 2.05 16.35
N LEU A 85 6.56 1.54 15.35
CA LEU A 85 6.08 2.36 14.24
C LEU A 85 5.03 3.39 14.70
N PHE A 86 4.17 2.97 15.63
CA PHE A 86 3.22 3.83 16.33
C PHE A 86 3.35 3.60 17.83
N GLU A 87 3.46 4.68 18.61
CA GLU A 87 3.41 4.64 20.06
C GLU A 87 2.04 4.15 20.53
N ARG A 88 1.98 3.63 21.75
CA ARG A 88 0.72 3.12 22.31
C ARG A 88 -0.30 4.26 22.43
N GLY A 89 -1.42 4.13 21.71
CA GLY A 89 -2.48 5.14 21.68
C GLY A 89 -2.16 6.34 20.77
N GLU A 90 -1.10 6.27 19.96
CA GLU A 90 -0.82 7.27 18.92
C GLU A 90 -1.98 7.28 17.91
N HIS A 91 -2.61 8.44 17.76
CA HIS A 91 -3.77 8.67 16.92
C HIS A 91 -3.68 10.04 16.24
N TYR A 92 -4.15 10.11 15.02
CA TYR A 92 -4.12 11.28 14.15
C TYR A 92 -5.52 11.59 13.63
N GLU A 93 -5.86 12.87 13.45
CA GLU A 93 -7.19 13.22 12.95
C GLU A 93 -7.26 13.06 11.43
N LYS A 94 -6.25 13.54 10.71
CA LYS A 94 -6.22 13.47 9.25
C LYS A 94 -4.89 12.91 8.77
N CYS A 95 -4.96 11.81 8.03
CA CYS A 95 -3.81 11.18 7.40
C CYS A 95 -3.94 11.24 5.88
N ALA A 96 -2.81 11.42 5.19
CA ALA A 96 -2.73 11.34 3.74
C ALA A 96 -1.87 10.15 3.31
N ILE A 97 -2.34 9.41 2.32
CA ILE A 97 -1.55 8.46 1.54
C ILE A 97 -1.35 9.09 0.17
N VAL A 98 -0.10 9.36 -0.21
CA VAL A 98 0.24 9.93 -1.52
C VAL A 98 0.72 8.81 -2.42
N SER A 99 -0.06 8.47 -3.45
CA SER A 99 0.37 7.49 -4.45
C SER A 99 1.57 8.00 -5.25
N ASN A 100 2.14 7.15 -6.10
CA ASN A 100 3.21 7.56 -7.00
C ASN A 100 2.71 7.98 -8.38
N ALA A 101 1.40 8.02 -8.63
CA ALA A 101 0.82 8.14 -9.97
C ALA A 101 1.30 9.39 -10.71
N GLY A 102 1.52 9.26 -12.02
CA GLY A 102 1.86 10.40 -12.90
C GLY A 102 0.82 11.53 -12.89
N ALA A 103 -0.44 11.22 -12.54
CA ALA A 103 -1.54 12.18 -12.41
C ALA A 103 -1.32 13.25 -11.32
N LEU A 104 -0.35 13.05 -10.41
CA LEU A 104 0.05 14.07 -9.43
C LEU A 104 0.81 15.24 -10.07
N ARG A 105 1.44 15.05 -11.24
CA ARG A 105 2.21 16.10 -11.90
C ARG A 105 1.30 17.25 -12.34
N TYR A 106 1.67 18.47 -12.00
CA TYR A 106 0.90 19.70 -12.21
C TYR A 106 -0.50 19.69 -11.55
N SER A 107 -0.65 18.95 -10.45
CA SER A 107 -1.91 18.87 -9.71
C SER A 107 -2.08 19.98 -8.69
N TYR A 108 -0.98 20.63 -8.27
CA TYR A 108 -0.95 21.65 -7.21
C TYR A 108 -1.54 21.18 -5.87
N LEU A 109 -1.52 19.87 -5.61
CA LEU A 109 -2.10 19.27 -4.40
C LEU A 109 -1.20 19.37 -3.17
N GLY A 110 0.03 19.86 -3.31
CA GLY A 110 1.02 19.81 -2.24
C GLY A 110 0.60 20.53 -0.96
N ALA A 111 0.00 21.71 -1.10
CA ALA A 111 -0.54 22.46 0.04
C ALA A 111 -1.74 21.75 0.70
N GLU A 112 -2.53 20.98 -0.06
CA GLU A 112 -3.63 20.19 0.50
C GLU A 112 -3.12 18.94 1.23
N ILE A 113 -2.11 18.28 0.67
CA ILE A 113 -1.45 17.12 1.29
C ILE A 113 -0.82 17.53 2.63
N ASP A 114 -0.08 18.64 2.68
CA ASP A 114 0.65 19.06 3.89
C ASP A 114 -0.26 19.52 5.06
N LYS A 115 -1.57 19.71 4.83
CA LYS A 115 -2.58 19.93 5.90
C LYS A 115 -2.87 18.70 6.75
N HIS A 116 -2.41 17.51 6.36
CA HIS A 116 -2.63 16.28 7.10
C HIS A 116 -1.60 16.13 8.21
N ASP A 117 -1.99 15.58 9.36
CA ASP A 117 -1.13 15.38 10.51
C ASP A 117 -0.01 14.38 10.18
N LEU A 118 -0.37 13.32 9.45
CA LEU A 118 0.52 12.25 9.00
C LEU A 118 0.47 12.11 7.48
N VAL A 119 1.64 12.03 6.83
CA VAL A 119 1.75 11.77 5.38
C VAL A 119 2.55 10.50 5.13
N LEU A 120 1.94 9.53 4.45
CA LEU A 120 2.54 8.27 4.05
C LEU A 120 2.89 8.29 2.56
N ARG A 121 4.12 7.88 2.23
CA ARG A 121 4.64 7.78 0.86
C ARG A 121 5.24 6.41 0.56
N PHE A 122 5.55 6.16 -0.72
CA PHE A 122 6.01 4.85 -1.17
C PHE A 122 7.38 4.90 -1.84
N ASN A 123 8.19 3.87 -1.57
CA ASN A 123 9.40 3.56 -2.31
C ASN A 123 10.34 4.77 -2.41
N HIS A 124 10.95 5.00 -3.57
CA HIS A 124 11.89 6.08 -3.84
C HIS A 124 11.20 7.36 -4.35
N ALA A 125 9.89 7.53 -4.13
CA ALA A 125 9.16 8.70 -4.61
C ALA A 125 9.62 9.99 -3.87
N PRO A 126 10.22 10.95 -4.59
CA PRO A 126 10.81 12.16 -3.99
C PRO A 126 9.75 13.23 -3.71
N THR A 127 10.04 14.12 -2.77
CA THR A 127 9.30 15.37 -2.58
C THR A 127 10.04 16.57 -3.17
N VAL A 128 11.38 16.55 -3.11
CA VAL A 128 12.25 17.58 -3.65
C VAL A 128 11.96 17.77 -5.14
N ASP A 129 11.84 19.03 -5.55
CA ASP A 129 11.47 19.49 -6.90
C ASP A 129 10.03 19.17 -7.33
N HIS A 130 9.19 18.67 -6.40
CA HIS A 130 7.80 18.29 -6.67
C HIS A 130 6.83 18.81 -5.60
N GLU A 131 7.28 19.67 -4.67
CA GLU A 131 6.54 20.06 -3.47
C GLU A 131 5.21 20.74 -3.79
N VAL A 132 5.15 21.50 -4.88
CA VAL A 132 3.91 22.15 -5.35
C VAL A 132 2.81 21.12 -5.60
N ASP A 133 3.17 19.96 -6.13
CA ASP A 133 2.25 18.92 -6.53
C ASP A 133 2.01 17.88 -5.45
N VAL A 134 3.07 17.47 -4.75
CA VAL A 134 3.02 16.32 -3.83
C VAL A 134 3.26 16.68 -2.38
N GLY A 135 3.55 17.95 -2.06
CA GLY A 135 3.83 18.41 -0.71
C GLY A 135 5.25 18.06 -0.25
N SER A 136 5.63 18.60 0.90
CA SER A 136 6.97 18.48 1.48
C SER A 136 7.03 17.45 2.62
N LYS A 137 5.90 17.17 3.28
CA LYS A 137 5.86 16.31 4.48
C LYS A 137 5.96 14.83 4.12
N THR A 138 6.78 14.09 4.88
CA THR A 138 6.80 12.63 4.91
C THR A 138 6.94 12.17 6.35
N THR A 139 5.98 11.43 6.87
CA THR A 139 6.03 10.87 8.23
C THR A 139 6.39 9.39 8.20
N ILE A 140 5.74 8.64 7.30
CA ILE A 140 5.95 7.21 7.09
C ILE A 140 6.29 6.94 5.63
N ARG A 141 7.22 6.02 5.39
CA ARG A 141 7.54 5.53 4.05
C ARG A 141 7.47 4.01 3.99
N ILE A 142 6.64 3.48 3.10
CA ILE A 142 6.58 2.05 2.83
C ILE A 142 7.52 1.72 1.67
N LEU A 143 8.43 0.77 1.87
CA LEU A 143 9.35 0.26 0.84
C LEU A 143 9.00 -1.19 0.53
N ASN A 144 8.93 -1.56 -0.74
CA ASN A 144 9.09 -2.96 -1.09
C ASN A 144 10.56 -3.40 -0.94
N SER A 145 10.77 -4.70 -0.83
CA SER A 145 12.09 -5.31 -0.68
C SER A 145 13.02 -5.04 -1.85
N GLN A 146 12.48 -4.88 -3.07
CA GLN A 146 13.26 -4.46 -4.23
C GLN A 146 13.96 -3.12 -3.99
N VAL A 147 13.21 -2.12 -3.50
CA VAL A 147 13.74 -0.78 -3.20
C VAL A 147 14.70 -0.80 -2.03
N ALA A 148 14.44 -1.65 -1.03
CA ALA A 148 15.32 -1.78 0.13
C ALA A 148 16.63 -2.55 -0.20
N SER A 149 16.68 -3.34 -1.27
CA SER A 149 17.82 -4.22 -1.59
C SER A 149 18.69 -3.70 -2.74
N LYS A 150 18.09 -3.15 -3.79
CA LYS A 150 18.81 -2.85 -5.02
C LYS A 150 19.65 -1.56 -4.93
N PRO A 151 20.91 -1.56 -5.41
CA PRO A 151 21.82 -0.42 -5.26
C PRO A 151 21.31 0.90 -5.84
N GLU A 152 20.58 0.86 -6.96
CA GLU A 152 20.10 2.06 -7.67
C GLU A 152 19.14 2.94 -6.86
N PHE A 153 18.60 2.43 -5.75
CA PHE A 153 17.72 3.19 -4.87
C PHE A 153 18.44 3.81 -3.66
N ASP A 154 19.72 3.50 -3.44
CA ASP A 154 20.54 4.13 -2.40
C ASP A 154 19.92 4.12 -0.99
N PHE A 155 19.21 3.03 -0.63
CA PHE A 155 18.44 2.93 0.63
C PHE A 155 19.27 3.31 1.87
N THR A 156 20.54 2.94 1.92
CA THR A 156 21.41 3.18 3.08
C THR A 156 22.02 4.58 3.17
N THR A 157 21.99 5.36 2.08
CA THR A 157 22.80 6.59 1.95
C THR A 157 21.94 7.81 1.64
N SER A 158 20.88 7.64 0.85
CA SER A 158 19.99 8.72 0.41
C SER A 158 19.33 9.44 1.60
N SER A 159 19.19 10.76 1.49
CA SER A 159 18.46 11.58 2.45
C SER A 159 16.96 11.28 2.46
N LEU A 160 16.42 10.69 1.39
CA LEU A 160 15.00 10.35 1.23
C LEU A 160 14.48 9.41 2.33
N TYR A 161 15.36 8.58 2.87
CA TYR A 161 15.03 7.58 3.88
C TYR A 161 15.39 8.02 5.30
N LYS A 162 16.02 9.19 5.48
CA LYS A 162 16.43 9.68 6.81
C LYS A 162 15.31 10.49 7.46
N ASN A 163 15.26 10.45 8.79
CA ASN A 163 14.29 11.20 9.62
C ASN A 163 12.81 10.91 9.29
N VAL A 164 12.53 9.70 8.79
CA VAL A 164 11.18 9.19 8.54
C VAL A 164 11.04 7.81 9.19
N LYS A 165 9.81 7.41 9.55
CA LYS A 165 9.56 6.02 9.95
C LYS A 165 9.44 5.17 8.68
N ILE A 166 10.06 4.00 8.64
CA ILE A 166 10.10 3.13 7.46
C ILE A 166 9.45 1.79 7.77
N LEU A 167 8.61 1.33 6.85
CA LEU A 167 8.04 0.00 6.84
C LEU A 167 8.49 -0.74 5.59
N ILE A 168 9.17 -1.88 5.73
CA ILE A 168 9.62 -2.70 4.61
C ILE A 168 8.71 -3.93 4.49
N TRP A 169 8.33 -4.30 3.27
CA TRP A 169 7.60 -5.53 3.00
C TRP A 169 8.26 -6.32 1.86
N ASP A 170 8.20 -7.65 1.95
CA ASP A 170 8.64 -8.63 0.95
C ASP A 170 7.59 -9.73 0.89
N PRO A 171 7.19 -10.21 -0.29
CA PRO A 171 6.28 -11.34 -0.37
C PRO A 171 6.96 -12.66 -0.05
N MET A 172 6.16 -13.57 0.51
CA MET A 172 6.51 -14.97 0.74
C MET A 172 5.58 -15.84 -0.11
N PRO A 173 5.99 -17.06 -0.54
CA PRO A 173 5.05 -18.00 -1.12
C PRO A 173 3.83 -18.23 -0.20
N PHE A 174 2.70 -18.56 -0.80
CA PHE A 174 1.44 -18.71 -0.10
C PHE A 174 1.51 -19.87 0.91
N ARG A 175 1.13 -19.60 2.17
CA ARG A 175 1.15 -20.55 3.29
C ARG A 175 2.53 -21.12 3.64
N GLU A 176 3.62 -20.51 3.17
CA GLU A 176 4.95 -20.86 3.63
C GLU A 176 5.25 -20.36 5.05
N THR A 177 6.34 -20.84 5.62
CA THR A 177 6.76 -20.44 6.97
C THR A 177 7.69 -19.24 6.96
N ILE A 178 7.65 -18.44 8.03
CA ILE A 178 8.61 -17.33 8.24
C ILE A 178 10.06 -17.82 8.12
N LYS A 179 10.37 -19.02 8.64
CA LYS A 179 11.69 -19.64 8.53
C LYS A 179 12.11 -19.86 7.08
N TYR A 180 11.20 -20.38 6.25
CA TYR A 180 11.45 -20.57 4.82
C TYR A 180 11.70 -19.22 4.13
N TRP A 181 10.86 -18.22 4.39
CA TRP A 181 10.98 -16.90 3.81
C TRP A 181 12.27 -16.18 4.17
N LEU A 182 12.74 -16.26 5.42
CA LEU A 182 14.02 -15.68 5.83
C LEU A 182 15.20 -16.24 5.04
N GLN A 183 15.12 -17.50 4.62
CA GLN A 183 16.13 -18.17 3.80
C GLN A 183 15.95 -17.89 2.30
N ASN A 184 14.72 -17.59 1.87
CA ASN A 184 14.33 -17.43 0.48
C ASN A 184 13.46 -16.17 0.25
N PRO A 185 13.93 -14.96 0.61
CA PRO A 185 13.19 -13.74 0.35
C PRO A 185 13.17 -13.45 -1.15
N GLU A 186 12.11 -12.82 -1.67
CA GLU A 186 12.06 -12.44 -3.09
C GLU A 186 13.20 -11.49 -3.46
N HIS A 187 13.47 -10.53 -2.57
CA HIS A 187 14.69 -9.75 -2.61
C HIS A 187 15.39 -9.77 -1.26
N ASN A 188 16.67 -10.16 -1.23
CA ASN A 188 17.44 -10.19 0.01
C ASN A 188 17.81 -8.76 0.50
N PHE A 189 16.86 -8.11 1.16
CA PHE A 189 17.01 -6.76 1.73
C PHE A 189 17.63 -6.75 3.14
N PHE A 190 17.76 -7.92 3.81
CA PHE A 190 18.24 -8.01 5.19
C PHE A 190 19.63 -7.41 5.37
N ARG A 191 20.53 -7.58 4.39
CA ARG A 191 21.86 -6.96 4.41
C ARG A 191 21.78 -5.44 4.47
N SER A 192 20.92 -4.83 3.65
CA SER A 192 20.73 -3.39 3.60
C SER A 192 19.99 -2.89 4.85
N PHE A 193 19.04 -3.66 5.36
CA PHE A 193 18.34 -3.37 6.62
C PHE A 193 19.30 -3.32 7.82
N ILE A 194 20.14 -4.34 8.00
CA ILE A 194 21.16 -4.37 9.06
C ILE A 194 22.11 -3.18 8.90
N LYS A 195 22.63 -2.94 7.69
CA LYS A 195 23.53 -1.81 7.40
C LYS A 195 22.87 -0.47 7.75
N TYR A 196 21.61 -0.26 7.38
CA TYR A 196 20.86 0.94 7.69
C TYR A 196 20.73 1.14 9.21
N LYS A 197 20.34 0.09 9.94
CA LYS A 197 20.17 0.18 11.41
C LYS A 197 21.48 0.44 12.14
N VAL A 198 22.60 -0.13 11.69
CA VAL A 198 23.93 0.16 12.23
C VAL A 198 24.33 1.62 11.99
N GLN A 199 24.03 2.18 10.81
CA GLN A 199 24.33 3.57 10.47
C GLN A 199 23.37 4.57 11.16
N HIS A 200 22.15 4.13 11.46
CA HIS A 200 21.10 4.95 12.04
C HIS A 200 20.42 4.24 13.23
N PRO A 201 21.09 4.09 14.38
CA PRO A 201 20.58 3.28 15.49
C PRO A 201 19.19 3.70 15.98
N ASN A 202 18.96 5.02 16.06
CA ASN A 202 17.70 5.62 16.52
C ASN A 202 16.56 5.61 15.48
N SER A 203 16.79 5.05 14.29
CA SER A 203 15.77 5.02 13.24
C SER A 203 14.66 4.00 13.53
N THR A 204 13.43 4.38 13.19
CA THR A 204 12.28 3.48 13.16
C THR A 204 12.21 2.83 11.80
N VAL A 205 12.79 1.64 11.66
CA VAL A 205 12.68 0.81 10.44
C VAL A 205 12.19 -0.56 10.85
N VAL A 206 10.98 -0.91 10.43
CA VAL A 206 10.30 -2.16 10.78
C VAL A 206 9.98 -2.97 9.54
N ILE A 207 9.75 -4.27 9.73
CA ILE A 207 9.46 -5.22 8.66
C ILE A 207 8.05 -5.77 8.88
N VAL A 208 7.24 -5.81 7.82
CA VAL A 208 5.91 -6.43 7.84
C VAL A 208 6.06 -7.94 8.01
N ASN A 209 5.23 -8.59 8.85
CA ASN A 209 5.12 -10.04 8.79
C ASN A 209 4.51 -10.42 7.42
N PRO A 210 5.22 -11.19 6.56
CA PRO A 210 4.77 -11.46 5.19
C PRO A 210 3.40 -12.16 5.11
N GLU A 211 2.95 -12.85 6.16
CA GLU A 211 1.60 -13.42 6.25
C GLU A 211 0.49 -12.36 6.11
N GLU A 212 0.74 -11.13 6.55
CA GLU A 212 -0.23 -10.03 6.52
C GLU A 212 -0.60 -9.61 5.09
N LEU A 213 0.34 -9.77 4.14
CA LEU A 213 0.07 -9.50 2.72
C LEU A 213 -0.97 -10.48 2.16
N TRP A 214 -0.92 -11.74 2.60
CA TRP A 214 -1.86 -12.76 2.18
C TRP A 214 -3.21 -12.65 2.88
N LYS A 215 -3.27 -12.17 4.12
CA LYS A 215 -4.54 -11.80 4.77
C LYS A 215 -5.26 -10.69 4.00
N LEU A 216 -4.54 -9.63 3.62
CA LEU A 216 -5.08 -8.56 2.78
C LEU A 216 -5.54 -9.09 1.41
N TRP A 217 -4.79 -10.01 0.81
CA TRP A 217 -5.18 -10.66 -0.44
C TRP A 217 -6.46 -11.49 -0.29
N LEU A 218 -6.57 -12.28 0.78
CA LEU A 218 -7.73 -13.12 1.08
C LEU A 218 -8.98 -12.26 1.29
N TYR A 219 -8.85 -11.19 2.09
CA TYR A 219 -9.91 -10.21 2.27
C TYR A 219 -10.35 -9.62 0.92
N LEU A 220 -9.39 -9.18 0.09
CA LEU A 220 -9.71 -8.63 -1.22
C LEU A 220 -10.41 -9.65 -2.13
N GLN A 221 -9.98 -10.92 -2.10
CA GLN A 221 -10.59 -11.99 -2.90
C GLN A 221 -12.01 -12.30 -2.42
N GLN A 222 -12.27 -12.29 -1.11
CA GLN A 222 -13.60 -12.49 -0.54
C GLN A 222 -14.58 -11.38 -0.94
N HIS A 223 -14.10 -10.15 -1.13
CA HIS A 223 -14.92 -9.01 -1.54
C HIS A 223 -14.84 -8.68 -3.04
N THR A 224 -14.26 -9.58 -3.86
CA THR A 224 -14.15 -9.40 -5.30
C THR A 224 -14.78 -10.56 -6.06
N TYR A 225 -15.78 -10.26 -6.91
CA TYR A 225 -16.50 -11.26 -7.70
C TYR A 225 -15.61 -12.11 -8.62
N SER A 226 -14.58 -11.49 -9.19
CA SER A 226 -13.66 -12.14 -10.11
C SER A 226 -12.46 -12.70 -9.36
N LYS A 227 -11.90 -13.79 -9.89
CA LYS A 227 -10.69 -14.38 -9.32
C LYS A 227 -9.52 -13.40 -9.48
N LEU A 228 -8.88 -13.03 -8.38
CA LEU A 228 -7.77 -12.07 -8.38
C LEU A 228 -6.51 -12.63 -9.03
N ARG A 229 -5.61 -11.72 -9.44
CA ARG A 229 -4.23 -12.07 -9.73
C ARG A 229 -3.57 -12.72 -8.51
N LEU A 230 -2.76 -13.76 -8.72
CA LEU A 230 -2.14 -14.58 -7.66
C LEU A 230 -0.84 -13.96 -7.14
N ASN A 231 -0.86 -12.64 -6.95
CA ASN A 231 0.23 -11.82 -6.47
C ASN A 231 -0.27 -11.00 -5.28
N PRO A 232 0.61 -10.59 -4.35
CA PRO A 232 0.22 -9.85 -3.16
C PRO A 232 -0.36 -8.46 -3.52
N PRO A 233 -1.15 -7.85 -2.62
CA PRO A 233 -1.69 -6.52 -2.84
C PRO A 233 -0.60 -5.44 -2.95
N SER A 234 -0.98 -4.28 -3.47
CA SER A 234 -0.08 -3.14 -3.62
C SER A 234 0.34 -2.55 -2.27
N SER A 235 1.47 -1.84 -2.27
CA SER A 235 1.87 -1.03 -1.10
C SER A 235 0.80 -0.01 -0.72
N GLY A 236 -0.03 0.43 -1.67
CA GLY A 236 -1.13 1.35 -1.41
C GLY A 236 -2.21 0.75 -0.50
N PHE A 237 -2.60 -0.50 -0.74
CA PHE A 237 -3.58 -1.18 0.13
C PHE A 237 -2.99 -1.53 1.50
N LEU A 238 -1.73 -1.99 1.54
CA LEU A 238 -0.98 -2.15 2.78
C LEU A 238 -0.92 -0.85 3.58
N GLY A 239 -0.66 0.28 2.92
CA GLY A 239 -0.62 1.60 3.55
C GLY A 239 -1.98 2.04 4.11
N LEU A 240 -3.08 1.70 3.45
CA LEU A 240 -4.41 1.94 4.01
C LEU A 240 -4.61 1.11 5.28
N ALA A 241 -4.41 -0.20 5.22
CA ALA A 241 -4.57 -1.10 6.37
C ALA A 241 -3.69 -0.70 7.56
N LEU A 242 -2.50 -0.17 7.28
CA LEU A 242 -1.59 0.37 8.30
C LEU A 242 -2.16 1.60 9.02
N LEU A 243 -2.86 2.50 8.31
CA LEU A 243 -3.30 3.77 8.87
C LEU A 243 -4.71 3.75 9.45
N LEU A 244 -5.58 2.82 9.03
CA LEU A 244 -6.95 2.71 9.56
C LEU A 244 -7.05 2.64 11.10
N PRO A 245 -6.15 1.97 11.85
CA PRO A 245 -6.22 1.93 13.30
C PRO A 245 -5.79 3.24 13.99
N HIS A 246 -5.06 4.11 13.28
CA HIS A 246 -4.33 5.24 13.86
C HIS A 246 -4.80 6.60 13.34
N CYS A 247 -5.81 6.63 12.46
CA CYS A 247 -6.25 7.85 11.80
C CYS A 247 -7.78 7.94 11.87
N SER A 248 -8.35 9.07 12.30
CA SER A 248 -9.80 9.31 12.21
C SER A 248 -10.26 9.30 10.75
N THR A 249 -9.44 9.77 9.82
CA THR A 249 -9.74 9.81 8.38
C THR A 249 -8.46 9.69 7.55
N VAL A 250 -8.51 8.89 6.49
CA VAL A 250 -7.41 8.67 5.55
C VAL A 250 -7.82 9.16 4.17
N ASN A 251 -7.08 10.14 3.64
CA ASN A 251 -7.23 10.61 2.27
C ASN A 251 -6.18 9.95 1.36
N MET A 252 -6.60 9.26 0.30
CA MET A 252 -5.69 8.60 -0.64
C MET A 252 -5.62 9.38 -1.95
N PHE A 253 -4.50 10.07 -2.18
CA PHE A 253 -4.26 10.96 -3.31
C PHE A 253 -3.79 10.20 -4.56
N GLU A 254 -4.51 10.40 -5.66
CA GLU A 254 -4.34 9.81 -6.99
C GLU A 254 -4.23 8.27 -6.98
N PHE A 255 -4.76 7.62 -5.94
CA PHE A 255 -4.97 6.17 -5.94
C PHE A 255 -6.11 5.81 -6.89
N ILE A 256 -7.25 6.49 -6.76
CA ILE A 256 -8.30 6.50 -7.79
C ILE A 256 -7.94 7.61 -8.79
N PRO A 257 -7.85 7.30 -10.09
CA PRO A 257 -7.44 8.28 -11.09
C PRO A 257 -8.47 9.42 -11.21
N SER A 258 -8.02 10.65 -11.00
CA SER A 258 -8.80 11.87 -11.29
C SER A 258 -8.87 12.13 -12.81
N HIS A 259 -9.51 13.23 -13.24
CA HIS A 259 -9.48 13.66 -14.65
C HIS A 259 -8.06 13.93 -15.19
N ARG A 260 -7.03 13.99 -14.33
CA ARG A 260 -5.62 14.09 -14.71
C ARG A 260 -4.99 12.75 -15.08
N MET A 261 -5.78 11.68 -15.20
CA MET A 261 -5.30 10.36 -15.60
C MET A 261 -4.42 10.46 -16.85
N THR A 262 -3.22 9.88 -16.75
CA THR A 262 -2.18 9.92 -17.77
C THR A 262 -1.58 8.52 -17.95
N SER A 263 -0.91 8.31 -19.08
CA SER A 263 -0.09 7.11 -19.32
C SER A 263 1.27 7.20 -18.64
N THR A 264 1.68 8.35 -18.11
CA THR A 264 2.88 8.46 -17.28
C THR A 264 2.70 7.66 -15.99
N CYS A 265 3.59 6.70 -15.75
CA CYS A 265 3.49 5.78 -14.63
C CYS A 265 3.68 6.49 -13.29
N HIS A 266 4.76 7.28 -13.16
CA HIS A 266 5.10 7.99 -11.92
C HIS A 266 5.34 9.49 -12.13
N TYR A 267 4.97 10.33 -11.15
CA TYR A 267 5.13 11.79 -11.27
C TYR A 267 6.58 12.25 -11.41
N PHE A 268 7.52 11.44 -10.89
CA PHE A 268 8.96 11.69 -10.87
C PHE A 268 9.72 10.90 -11.94
N SER A 269 9.03 10.28 -12.91
CA SER A 269 9.65 9.45 -13.94
C SER A 269 9.09 9.78 -15.33
N PRO A 270 9.93 9.75 -16.39
CA PRO A 270 9.44 9.86 -17.76
C PRO A 270 8.78 8.57 -18.29
N LEU A 271 8.77 7.48 -17.50
CA LEU A 271 8.22 6.19 -17.93
C LEU A 271 6.73 6.31 -18.31
N ILE A 272 6.42 5.92 -19.54
CA ILE A 272 5.05 5.80 -20.05
C ILE A 272 4.63 4.33 -19.94
N ASP A 273 3.75 4.06 -18.99
CA ASP A 273 3.13 2.75 -18.83
C ASP A 273 1.73 2.94 -18.22
N PRO A 274 0.65 2.86 -19.04
CA PRO A 274 -0.71 3.05 -18.55
C PRO A 274 -1.14 1.96 -17.56
N THR A 275 -0.46 0.80 -17.57
CA THR A 275 -0.82 -0.34 -16.73
C THR A 275 -0.44 -0.12 -15.25
N CYS A 276 0.49 0.80 -14.96
CA CYS A 276 0.75 1.29 -13.59
C CYS A 276 -0.50 1.84 -12.90
N THR A 277 -1.46 2.37 -13.67
CA THR A 277 -2.71 2.92 -13.12
C THR A 277 -3.78 1.85 -12.91
N THR A 278 -3.76 0.74 -13.65
CA THR A 278 -4.86 -0.23 -13.61
C THR A 278 -4.49 -1.60 -13.06
N GLY A 279 -3.21 -1.93 -12.99
CA GLY A 279 -2.71 -3.24 -12.56
C GLY A 279 -1.85 -3.91 -13.63
N VAL A 280 -0.77 -4.53 -13.16
CA VAL A 280 0.11 -5.42 -13.93
C VAL A 280 0.41 -6.62 -13.06
N TRP A 281 1.07 -6.35 -11.94
CA TRP A 281 1.58 -7.37 -11.04
C TRP A 281 0.72 -7.51 -9.78
N HIS A 282 0.20 -6.41 -9.24
CA HIS A 282 -0.78 -6.43 -8.13
C HIS A 282 -2.22 -6.54 -8.64
N PRO A 283 -3.18 -7.04 -7.83
CA PRO A 283 -4.63 -6.98 -8.11
C PRO A 283 -5.19 -5.55 -7.97
N LEU A 284 -4.53 -4.56 -8.57
CA LEU A 284 -4.76 -3.13 -8.35
C LEU A 284 -6.16 -2.69 -8.80
N ALA A 285 -6.72 -3.31 -9.84
CA ALA A 285 -8.08 -3.02 -10.28
C ALA A 285 -9.12 -3.34 -9.19
N ALA A 286 -8.95 -4.48 -8.51
CA ALA A 286 -9.81 -4.88 -7.39
C ALA A 286 -9.63 -3.96 -6.19
N GLU A 287 -8.40 -3.59 -5.84
CA GLU A 287 -8.13 -2.61 -4.79
C GLU A 287 -8.83 -1.29 -5.09
N LYS A 288 -8.69 -0.74 -6.29
CA LYS A 288 -9.35 0.53 -6.66
C LYS A 288 -10.88 0.45 -6.58
N LEU A 289 -11.47 -0.69 -6.96
CA LEU A 289 -12.91 -0.91 -6.81
C LEU A 289 -13.32 -0.96 -5.33
N LEU A 290 -12.52 -1.62 -4.47
CA LEU A 290 -12.73 -1.61 -3.02
C LEU A 290 -12.63 -0.19 -2.45
N MET A 291 -11.58 0.57 -2.76
CA MET A 291 -11.41 1.95 -2.29
C MET A 291 -12.55 2.87 -2.75
N LEU A 292 -13.11 2.66 -3.94
CA LEU A 292 -14.32 3.36 -4.40
C LEU A 292 -15.56 3.00 -3.56
N SER A 293 -15.70 1.73 -3.16
CA SER A 293 -16.77 1.28 -2.27
C SER A 293 -16.62 1.79 -0.83
N LEU A 294 -15.38 2.03 -0.37
CA LEU A 294 -15.07 2.56 0.96
C LEU A 294 -15.15 4.09 1.05
N ASN A 295 -15.19 4.77 -0.09
CA ASN A 295 -15.07 6.23 -0.16
C ASN A 295 -16.30 6.96 0.40
N THR A 296 -16.06 7.95 1.25
CA THR A 296 -17.08 8.86 1.80
C THR A 296 -17.05 10.27 1.19
N ALA A 297 -16.06 10.58 0.34
CA ALA A 297 -15.96 11.87 -0.34
C ALA A 297 -16.92 11.98 -1.54
N SER A 298 -17.26 13.22 -1.92
CA SER A 298 -18.06 13.48 -3.13
C SER A 298 -17.32 13.09 -4.41
N ASP A 299 -18.06 12.77 -5.48
CA ASP A 299 -17.48 12.52 -6.81
C ASP A 299 -16.65 13.71 -7.32
N GLU A 300 -17.01 14.95 -6.95
CA GLU A 300 -16.21 16.13 -7.23
C GLU A 300 -14.83 16.06 -6.54
N THR A 301 -14.79 15.65 -5.28
CA THR A 301 -13.52 15.48 -4.56
C THR A 301 -12.68 14.37 -5.20
N VAL A 302 -13.28 13.22 -5.49
CA VAL A 302 -12.56 12.09 -6.09
C VAL A 302 -12.02 12.42 -7.48
N PHE A 303 -12.86 12.94 -8.37
CA PHE A 303 -12.50 13.07 -9.78
C PHE A 303 -11.95 14.45 -10.17
N ASN A 304 -12.16 15.51 -9.36
CA ASN A 304 -11.52 16.81 -9.57
C ASN A 304 -10.34 17.06 -8.63
N LYS A 305 -10.49 16.80 -7.33
CA LYS A 305 -9.39 16.99 -6.36
C LYS A 305 -8.45 15.80 -6.30
N GLY A 306 -8.88 14.62 -6.77
CA GLY A 306 -7.99 13.47 -6.95
C GLY A 306 -7.67 12.74 -5.67
N TYR A 307 -8.59 12.68 -4.71
CA TYR A 307 -8.45 11.78 -3.57
C TYR A 307 -9.79 11.21 -3.12
N VAL A 308 -9.76 9.97 -2.64
CA VAL A 308 -10.86 9.36 -1.88
C VAL A 308 -10.64 9.60 -0.39
N THR A 309 -11.72 9.59 0.38
CA THR A 309 -11.71 9.71 1.85
C THR A 309 -12.26 8.44 2.46
N ILE A 310 -11.51 7.81 3.36
CA ILE A 310 -11.88 6.57 4.03
C ILE A 310 -11.89 6.81 5.54
N ASN A 311 -12.94 6.36 6.22
CA ASN A 311 -13.03 6.42 7.68
C ASN A 311 -12.05 5.43 8.31
N GLY A 312 -11.31 5.85 9.33
CA GLY A 312 -10.55 4.91 10.15
C GLY A 312 -11.42 4.24 11.21
N TYR A 313 -10.82 3.27 11.90
CA TYR A 313 -11.54 2.39 12.83
C TYR A 313 -12.14 3.12 14.02
N SER A 314 -11.59 4.27 14.43
CA SER A 314 -12.15 5.10 15.51
C SER A 314 -13.53 5.68 15.19
N LYS A 315 -13.94 5.71 13.91
CA LYS A 315 -15.26 6.18 13.46
C LYS A 315 -16.26 5.06 13.20
N LEU A 316 -15.87 3.80 13.40
CA LEU A 316 -16.72 2.66 13.11
C LEU A 316 -17.41 2.14 14.35
N ASN A 317 -18.64 1.66 14.17
CA ASN A 317 -19.35 0.88 15.17
C ASN A 317 -19.36 -0.59 14.72
N CYS A 318 -18.32 -1.31 15.14
CA CYS A 318 -18.23 -2.76 15.12
C CYS A 318 -17.90 -3.23 16.55
#